data_AF-A0A2D9C8F7-F1
#
_entry.id   AF-A0A2D9C8F7-F1
#
_cell.length_a   1.000
_cell.length_b   1.000
_cell.length_c   1.000
_cell.angle_alpha   90.00
_cell.angle_beta   90.00
_cell.angle_gamma   90.00
#
_symmetry.space_group_name_H-M   'P 1'
#
loop_
_entity.id
_entity.type
_entity.pdbx_description
1 polymer ?
#
loop_
_entity_poly.entity_id
_entity_poly.type
_entity_poly.pdbx_seq_one_letter_code
_entity_poly.pdbx_strand_id
1 'polypeptide(L)'
;MKKKVVIHSNFCKAFTGFGKNKKNILRYLYDTGKYELFELANGLQWEDPRTKLVPWECRGVTPSPAQLSALDAKSRRAEGYGYTLVDKAVKEFKPDVYIGIEDIWAFNNYHHKPWWNKVNCMVWTTLDSLPILPQAIQYAPKIKNYFVWASFAEKAMQEMGYDHVKTLRGSLDTENFYRMSDEEREKLRLGHGISDEFIVGFVFRNQLRKSVPNLLEGFKQFKADNPDSKAKLLLHTHWGEGWDIKSLMDEKGMSNIDVLTTYVCGSCNKYYISPFKGQQTDCPSCGSKKSVNTTNTKKGVSEEQLNEIYNLMDVYCHPFTSGGQEIPIQEAKLTELVTLVTNYSCGEDSCSEESGGFPLDWSEYREPGTQFIKASTDPEHIHSMLEHVYGMTEAEKAEMGAKSRKWVIDNFSIEVIGKKLESIIDNMPDVDYDYETTHKVMDADYNPPEGLNSDEYIIDLYENIVKEDVDRRSTGFKHWKGELAKGMKGEALLAHFKGIAQKHNLDAGKPKLEDLLDDDEGERIAIVIPESETDVLLVNSLLGQLKKNYKQYNIYIFTKPEYFDFVEDNPSVHKILPYKKELDNTFSLEGRGGKKGMFEMVFYPSVTTQKNPCYIHNGLSKNQFSLK
;
A
#
# COMPACT_ATOMS: atom_id res chain seq x y z
N MET A 1 -0.27 31.18 -4.06
CA MET A 1 0.74 30.13 -3.81
C MET A 1 0.21 28.83 -4.42
N LYS A 2 1.04 27.95 -4.97
CA LYS A 2 0.55 26.65 -5.45
C LYS A 2 0.22 25.77 -4.24
N LYS A 3 -0.88 25.01 -4.27
CA LYS A 3 -1.15 24.01 -3.23
C LYS A 3 -0.08 22.91 -3.31
N LYS A 4 0.41 22.48 -2.15
CA LYS A 4 1.36 21.39 -1.96
C LYS A 4 0.61 20.08 -1.79
N VAL A 5 0.82 19.14 -2.70
CA VAL A 5 0.08 17.87 -2.74
C VAL A 5 1.05 16.71 -2.58
N VAL A 6 0.88 15.93 -1.52
CA VAL A 6 1.60 14.67 -1.29
C VAL A 6 0.74 13.51 -1.77
N ILE A 7 1.28 12.69 -2.67
CA ILE A 7 0.65 11.44 -3.14
C ILE A 7 1.48 10.24 -2.67
N HIS A 8 0.87 9.41 -1.82
CA HIS A 8 1.50 8.33 -1.10
C HIS A 8 0.93 6.96 -1.51
N SER A 9 1.79 6.09 -2.07
CA SER A 9 1.43 4.77 -2.62
C SER A 9 2.71 4.01 -3.04
N ASN A 10 2.61 2.81 -3.62
CA ASN A 10 3.68 2.19 -4.42
C ASN A 10 4.41 3.22 -5.30
N PHE A 11 5.73 3.04 -5.49
CA PHE A 11 6.51 3.87 -6.41
C PHE A 11 5.84 3.95 -7.80
N CYS A 12 5.79 5.14 -8.41
CA CYS A 12 5.06 5.35 -9.67
C CYS A 12 5.62 4.52 -10.84
N LYS A 13 6.88 4.08 -10.79
CA LYS A 13 7.46 3.17 -11.80
C LYS A 13 7.35 1.69 -11.46
N ALA A 14 6.68 1.33 -10.36
CA ALA A 14 6.43 -0.06 -10.02
C ALA A 14 5.34 -0.66 -10.94
N PHE A 15 5.56 -1.89 -11.43
CA PHE A 15 4.60 -2.63 -12.27
C PHE A 15 3.45 -3.22 -11.44
N THR A 16 2.64 -2.34 -10.85
CA THR A 16 1.47 -2.66 -10.02
C THR A 16 0.31 -1.76 -10.41
N GLY A 17 -0.93 -2.15 -10.08
CA GLY A 17 -2.12 -1.32 -10.35
C GLY A 17 -2.04 0.06 -9.69
N PHE A 18 -1.69 0.12 -8.40
CA PHE A 18 -1.50 1.38 -7.67
C PHE A 18 -0.33 2.20 -8.22
N GLY A 19 0.80 1.57 -8.57
CA GLY A 19 1.92 2.24 -9.21
C GLY A 19 1.54 2.88 -10.56
N LYS A 20 0.80 2.14 -11.41
CA LYS A 20 0.29 2.64 -12.71
C LYS A 20 -0.68 3.81 -12.52
N ASN A 21 -1.64 3.69 -11.61
CA ASN A 21 -2.57 4.79 -11.29
C ASN A 21 -1.80 6.04 -10.81
N LYS A 22 -0.89 5.87 -9.85
CA LYS A 22 -0.09 6.98 -9.31
C LYS A 22 0.78 7.65 -10.38
N LYS A 23 1.39 6.87 -11.29
CA LYS A 23 2.14 7.39 -12.45
C LYS A 23 1.28 8.31 -13.31
N ASN A 24 0.11 7.82 -13.69
CA ASN A 24 -0.80 8.51 -14.59
C ASN A 24 -1.29 9.82 -13.98
N ILE A 25 -1.71 9.77 -12.71
CA ILE A 25 -2.19 10.94 -11.98
C ILE A 25 -1.10 11.97 -11.69
N LEU A 26 0.09 11.54 -11.25
CA LEU A 26 1.21 12.46 -11.03
C LEU A 26 1.62 13.16 -12.33
N ARG A 27 1.65 12.43 -13.45
CA ARG A 27 1.91 13.04 -14.78
C ARG A 27 0.85 14.09 -15.12
N TYR A 28 -0.43 13.72 -15.03
CA TYR A 28 -1.53 14.65 -15.31
C TYR A 28 -1.44 15.92 -14.45
N LEU A 29 -1.29 15.77 -13.14
CA LEU A 29 -1.21 16.92 -12.23
C LEU A 29 0.07 17.74 -12.46
N TYR A 30 1.18 17.11 -12.80
CA TYR A 30 2.45 17.80 -13.10
C TYR A 30 2.29 18.67 -14.35
N ASP A 31 1.69 18.12 -15.39
CA ASP A 31 1.47 18.81 -16.67
C ASP A 31 0.53 20.01 -16.54
N THR A 32 -0.38 20.01 -15.56
CA THR A 32 -1.24 21.19 -15.28
C THR A 32 -0.45 22.40 -14.77
N GLY A 33 0.72 22.18 -14.15
CA GLY A 33 1.50 23.21 -13.49
C GLY A 33 0.81 23.91 -12.30
N LYS A 34 -0.36 23.45 -11.85
CA LYS A 34 -1.15 24.09 -10.77
C LYS A 34 -0.60 23.85 -9.37
N TYR A 35 0.08 22.73 -9.16
CA TYR A 35 0.46 22.23 -7.83
C TYR A 35 1.97 22.12 -7.65
N GLU A 36 2.41 22.11 -6.40
CA GLU A 36 3.73 21.63 -6.00
C GLU A 36 3.56 20.17 -5.56
N LEU A 37 4.14 19.23 -6.31
CA LEU A 37 3.88 17.79 -6.17
C LEU A 37 5.00 17.07 -5.44
N PHE A 38 4.61 16.22 -4.49
CA PHE A 38 5.49 15.36 -3.73
C PHE A 38 5.01 13.90 -3.83
N GLU A 39 5.93 13.01 -4.18
CA GLU A 39 5.71 11.58 -4.21
C GLU A 39 6.28 10.92 -2.95
N LEU A 40 5.44 10.15 -2.24
CA LEU A 40 5.89 9.17 -1.26
C LEU A 40 5.77 7.75 -1.85
N ALA A 41 6.90 7.05 -1.89
CA ALA A 41 7.05 5.78 -2.59
C ALA A 41 7.24 4.58 -1.64
N ASN A 42 6.20 3.75 -1.52
CA ASN A 42 6.28 2.47 -0.81
C ASN A 42 7.29 1.54 -1.51
N GLY A 43 8.06 0.81 -0.72
CA GLY A 43 9.09 -0.14 -1.19
C GLY A 43 10.44 0.49 -1.52
N LEU A 44 10.61 1.80 -1.34
CA LEU A 44 11.87 2.52 -1.53
C LEU A 44 12.35 3.12 -0.21
N GLN A 45 13.67 3.22 -0.03
CA GLN A 45 14.27 3.99 1.07
C GLN A 45 14.21 5.50 0.79
N TRP A 46 14.30 6.31 1.86
CA TRP A 46 14.12 7.78 1.82
C TRP A 46 14.85 8.46 0.65
N GLU A 47 16.15 8.21 0.49
CA GLU A 47 16.99 8.75 -0.60
C GLU A 47 17.39 7.68 -1.63
N ASP A 48 16.51 6.72 -1.94
CA ASP A 48 16.80 5.72 -2.98
C ASP A 48 17.09 6.43 -4.32
N PRO A 49 18.16 6.09 -5.08
CA PRO A 49 18.51 6.77 -6.33
C PRO A 49 17.38 6.83 -7.36
N ARG A 50 16.46 5.85 -7.34
CA ARG A 50 15.29 5.81 -8.24
C ARG A 50 14.34 6.97 -8.01
N THR A 51 14.31 7.56 -6.81
CA THR A 51 13.50 8.74 -6.50
C THR A 51 13.94 9.99 -7.27
N LYS A 52 15.18 10.04 -7.77
CA LYS A 52 15.68 11.16 -8.59
C LYS A 52 15.39 11.00 -10.08
N LEU A 53 14.71 9.93 -10.48
CA LEU A 53 14.38 9.62 -11.89
C LEU A 53 12.99 10.11 -12.32
N VAL A 54 12.34 10.93 -11.50
CA VAL A 54 11.03 11.52 -11.75
C VAL A 54 11.12 13.06 -11.69
N PRO A 55 10.25 13.80 -12.40
CA PRO A 55 10.39 15.25 -12.54
C PRO A 55 9.82 16.07 -11.37
N TRP A 56 9.19 15.40 -10.39
CA TRP A 56 8.71 15.97 -9.13
C TRP A 56 9.57 15.48 -7.97
N GLU A 57 9.39 16.09 -6.80
CA GLU A 57 10.10 15.65 -5.60
C GLU A 57 9.57 14.29 -5.13
N CYS A 58 10.45 13.30 -4.98
CA CYS A 58 10.10 11.96 -4.54
C CYS A 58 10.97 11.55 -3.34
N ARG A 59 10.35 10.89 -2.36
CA ARG A 59 11.03 10.20 -1.25
C ARG A 59 10.48 8.80 -1.05
N GLY A 60 11.36 7.86 -0.74
CA GLY A 60 10.91 6.54 -0.29
C GLY A 60 10.41 6.57 1.15
N VAL A 61 9.53 5.66 1.52
CA VAL A 61 8.98 5.59 2.89
C VAL A 61 9.23 4.27 3.59
N THR A 62 10.10 3.42 3.04
CA THR A 62 10.48 2.16 3.66
C THR A 62 11.75 2.35 4.50
N PRO A 63 11.72 2.03 5.81
CA PRO A 63 12.92 2.04 6.65
C PRO A 63 14.01 1.08 6.15
N SER A 64 15.22 1.24 6.68
CA SER A 64 16.33 0.33 6.34
C SER A 64 16.01 -1.13 6.73
N PRO A 65 16.56 -2.14 6.03
CA PRO A 65 16.37 -3.55 6.39
C PRO A 65 16.71 -3.86 7.85
N ALA A 66 17.74 -3.19 8.39
CA ALA A 66 18.13 -3.33 9.79
C ALA A 66 17.02 -2.83 10.75
N GLN A 67 16.41 -1.68 10.47
CA GLN A 67 15.28 -1.17 11.25
C GLN A 67 14.07 -2.10 11.16
N LEU A 68 13.75 -2.59 9.97
CA LEU A 68 12.64 -3.53 9.79
C LEU A 68 12.88 -4.85 10.53
N SER A 69 14.09 -5.41 10.48
CA SER A 69 14.38 -6.69 11.15
C SER A 69 14.20 -6.67 12.67
N ALA A 70 14.29 -5.50 13.31
CA ALA A 70 14.11 -5.32 14.74
C ALA A 70 12.63 -5.23 15.16
N LEU A 71 11.70 -5.08 14.21
CA LEU A 71 10.27 -4.92 14.47
C LEU A 71 9.54 -6.26 14.36
N ASP A 72 8.41 -6.40 15.05
CA ASP A 72 7.49 -7.53 14.86
C ASP A 72 6.84 -7.50 13.47
N ALA A 73 6.18 -8.59 13.07
CA ALA A 73 5.61 -8.72 11.72
C ALA A 73 4.54 -7.66 11.38
N LYS A 74 3.73 -7.24 12.37
CA LYS A 74 2.68 -6.24 12.15
C LYS A 74 3.30 -4.86 11.98
N SER A 75 4.23 -4.49 12.85
CA SER A 75 4.95 -3.23 12.76
C SER A 75 5.78 -3.14 11.47
N ARG A 76 6.47 -4.23 11.08
CA ARG A 76 7.16 -4.30 9.78
C ARG A 76 6.24 -4.03 8.59
N ARG A 77 5.01 -4.58 8.61
CA ARG A 77 4.04 -4.35 7.54
C ARG A 77 3.61 -2.89 7.48
N ALA A 78 3.30 -2.28 8.62
CA ALA A 78 2.94 -0.86 8.69
C ALA A 78 4.08 0.05 8.18
N GLU A 79 5.31 -0.23 8.58
CA GLU A 79 6.49 0.49 8.07
C GLU A 79 6.75 0.27 6.58
N GLY A 80 6.37 -0.88 6.02
CA GLY A 80 6.40 -1.13 4.58
C GLY A 80 5.51 -0.15 3.79
N TYR A 81 4.45 0.35 4.42
CA TYR A 81 3.54 1.37 3.90
C TYR A 81 3.81 2.76 4.49
N GLY A 82 5.03 3.02 4.97
CA GLY A 82 5.45 4.37 5.35
C GLY A 82 4.93 4.92 6.66
N TYR A 83 4.41 4.08 7.57
CA TYR A 83 3.75 4.54 8.81
C TYR A 83 4.57 5.56 9.62
N THR A 84 5.88 5.38 9.80
CA THR A 84 6.71 6.37 10.52
C THR A 84 7.23 7.47 9.61
N LEU A 85 7.70 7.13 8.39
CA LEU A 85 8.36 8.09 7.51
C LEU A 85 7.41 9.11 6.87
N VAL A 86 6.10 8.83 6.83
CA VAL A 86 5.10 9.83 6.44
C VAL A 86 5.09 11.04 7.37
N ASP A 87 5.36 10.87 8.67
CA ASP A 87 5.41 11.98 9.63
C ASP A 87 6.56 12.94 9.30
N LYS A 88 7.72 12.36 8.94
CA LYS A 88 8.87 13.12 8.44
C LYS A 88 8.50 13.91 7.18
N ALA A 89 7.80 13.27 6.24
CA ALA A 89 7.40 13.91 4.99
C ALA A 89 6.44 15.08 5.21
N VAL A 90 5.45 14.92 6.08
CA VAL A 90 4.51 16.00 6.41
C VAL A 90 5.23 17.17 7.08
N LYS A 91 6.20 16.89 7.99
CA LYS A 91 7.04 17.93 8.60
C LYS A 91 7.91 18.68 7.58
N GLU A 92 8.54 17.95 6.65
CA GLU A 92 9.44 18.50 5.63
C GLU A 92 8.68 19.29 4.55
N PHE A 93 7.64 18.70 3.97
CA PHE A 93 6.94 19.27 2.82
C PHE A 93 5.87 20.28 3.21
N LYS A 94 5.27 20.14 4.40
CA LYS A 94 4.13 20.94 4.89
C LYS A 94 2.99 20.95 3.85
N PRO A 95 2.39 19.78 3.55
CA PRO A 95 1.39 19.67 2.49
C PRO A 95 0.06 20.34 2.86
N ASP A 96 -0.60 20.92 1.86
CA ASP A 96 -2.01 21.33 1.95
C ASP A 96 -2.95 20.12 1.78
N VAL A 97 -2.51 19.13 0.99
CA VAL A 97 -3.26 17.92 0.69
C VAL A 97 -2.37 16.69 0.81
N TYR A 98 -2.87 15.68 1.53
CA TYR A 98 -2.29 14.34 1.60
C TYR A 98 -3.26 13.33 0.96
N ILE A 99 -2.77 12.55 0.01
CA ILE A 99 -3.54 11.52 -0.69
C ILE A 99 -2.86 10.16 -0.49
N GLY A 100 -3.50 9.28 0.28
CA GLY A 100 -3.07 7.89 0.41
C GLY A 100 -3.80 6.98 -0.59
N ILE A 101 -3.06 6.26 -1.43
CA ILE A 101 -3.59 5.32 -2.43
C ILE A 101 -3.02 3.91 -2.18
N GLU A 102 -3.77 3.06 -1.49
CA GLU A 102 -3.43 1.66 -1.21
C GLU A 102 -4.72 0.94 -0.78
N ASP A 103 -4.63 -0.37 -0.52
CA ASP A 103 -5.65 -1.06 0.27
C ASP A 103 -5.81 -0.43 1.67
N ILE A 104 -7.03 -0.45 2.21
CA ILE A 104 -7.38 0.28 3.44
C ILE A 104 -6.53 -0.10 4.66
N TRP A 105 -6.05 -1.34 4.72
CA TRP A 105 -5.18 -1.82 5.81
C TRP A 105 -3.79 -1.19 5.83
N ALA A 106 -3.34 -0.60 4.72
CA ALA A 106 -2.09 0.16 4.67
C ALA A 106 -2.17 1.42 5.53
N PHE A 107 -3.37 2.00 5.68
CA PHE A 107 -3.63 3.22 6.45
C PHE A 107 -4.03 2.93 7.91
N ASN A 108 -3.64 1.76 8.43
CA ASN A 108 -3.93 1.41 9.81
C ASN A 108 -3.39 2.49 10.78
N ASN A 109 -4.27 3.02 11.63
CA ASN A 109 -3.98 4.07 12.63
C ASN A 109 -3.52 5.43 12.07
N TYR A 110 -3.63 5.68 10.76
CA TYR A 110 -3.26 6.99 10.18
C TYR A 110 -4.12 8.14 10.71
N HIS A 111 -5.39 7.88 11.03
CA HIS A 111 -6.29 8.86 11.65
C HIS A 111 -5.87 9.32 13.05
N HIS A 112 -4.91 8.65 13.69
CA HIS A 112 -4.32 9.09 14.95
C HIS A 112 -3.09 9.99 14.76
N LYS A 113 -2.61 10.17 13.53
CA LYS A 113 -1.47 11.05 13.27
C LYS A 113 -1.81 12.49 13.65
N PRO A 114 -0.87 13.25 14.24
CA PRO A 114 -1.11 14.61 14.71
C PRO A 114 -1.57 15.56 13.60
N TRP A 115 -1.13 15.30 12.37
CA TRP A 115 -1.45 16.09 11.18
C TRP A 115 -2.77 15.69 10.48
N TRP A 116 -3.36 14.54 10.80
CA TRP A 116 -4.47 13.95 10.00
C TRP A 116 -5.67 14.88 9.82
N ASN A 117 -6.09 15.52 10.92
CA ASN A 117 -7.23 16.45 10.93
C ASN A 117 -6.83 17.91 10.73
N LYS A 118 -5.55 18.17 10.45
CA LYS A 118 -5.00 19.51 10.25
C LYS A 118 -4.61 19.78 8.80
N VAL A 119 -4.34 18.72 8.04
CA VAL A 119 -4.14 18.74 6.59
C VAL A 119 -5.36 18.13 5.91
N ASN A 120 -5.65 18.50 4.67
CA ASN A 120 -6.70 17.83 3.90
C ASN A 120 -6.26 16.41 3.54
N CYS A 121 -6.76 15.42 4.28
CA CYS A 121 -6.45 14.02 4.04
C CYS A 121 -7.51 13.35 3.16
N MET A 122 -7.02 12.61 2.16
CA MET A 122 -7.80 11.77 1.26
C MET A 122 -7.28 10.34 1.30
N VAL A 123 -8.21 9.38 1.41
CA VAL A 123 -7.93 7.96 1.20
C VAL A 123 -8.60 7.52 -0.07
N TRP A 124 -7.85 6.88 -0.95
CA TRP A 124 -8.31 6.39 -2.24
C TRP A 124 -7.96 4.92 -2.38
N THR A 125 -8.92 4.04 -2.08
CA THR A 125 -8.65 2.62 -1.80
C THR A 125 -9.49 1.66 -2.63
N THR A 126 -9.09 0.39 -2.62
CA THR A 126 -9.88 -0.72 -3.15
C THR A 126 -10.63 -1.42 -2.02
N LEU A 127 -11.94 -1.60 -2.19
CA LEU A 127 -12.77 -2.48 -1.38
C LEU A 127 -13.51 -3.40 -2.36
N ASP A 128 -13.22 -4.69 -2.31
CA ASP A 128 -13.59 -5.63 -3.39
C ASP A 128 -14.52 -6.76 -2.94
N SER A 129 -14.89 -6.78 -1.67
CA SER A 129 -15.59 -7.91 -1.05
C SER A 129 -16.66 -7.44 -0.08
N LEU A 130 -17.76 -8.20 0.00
CA LEU A 130 -18.77 -8.10 1.05
C LEU A 130 -18.65 -9.26 2.04
N PRO A 131 -19.04 -9.10 3.32
CA PRO A 131 -19.28 -7.82 3.99
C PRO A 131 -18.02 -6.95 3.93
N ILE A 132 -18.20 -5.62 3.91
CA ILE A 132 -17.07 -4.69 3.89
C ILE A 132 -16.15 -4.95 5.09
N LEU A 133 -14.83 -4.90 4.86
CA LEU A 133 -13.83 -5.10 5.90
C LEU A 133 -14.15 -4.22 7.14
N PRO A 134 -14.20 -4.79 8.37
CA PRO A 134 -14.56 -4.04 9.57
C PRO A 134 -13.70 -2.79 9.79
N GLN A 135 -12.44 -2.81 9.38
CA GLN A 135 -11.54 -1.67 9.45
C GLN A 135 -11.99 -0.52 8.54
N ALA A 136 -12.46 -0.81 7.31
CA ALA A 136 -12.97 0.21 6.40
C ALA A 136 -14.22 0.90 6.96
N ILE A 137 -15.11 0.13 7.61
CA ILE A 137 -16.27 0.65 8.32
C ILE A 137 -15.84 1.51 9.52
N GLN A 138 -14.91 1.02 10.35
CA GLN A 138 -14.39 1.75 11.50
C GLN A 138 -13.72 3.07 11.12
N TYR A 139 -13.10 3.15 9.93
CA TYR A 139 -12.40 4.34 9.48
C TYR A 139 -13.29 5.31 8.71
N ALA A 140 -14.45 4.87 8.21
CA ALA A 140 -15.37 5.71 7.47
C ALA A 140 -15.72 7.03 8.16
N PRO A 141 -16.11 7.09 9.46
CA PRO A 141 -16.40 8.36 10.12
C PRO A 141 -15.17 9.27 10.31
N LYS A 142 -13.95 8.73 10.18
CA LYS A 142 -12.68 9.42 10.44
C LYS A 142 -11.96 9.88 9.18
N ILE A 143 -12.47 9.49 8.01
CA ILE A 143 -11.92 9.84 6.70
C ILE A 143 -12.94 10.76 6.03
N LYS A 144 -12.64 12.05 5.97
CA LYS A 144 -13.51 13.06 5.34
C LYS A 144 -13.61 12.87 3.83
N ASN A 145 -12.47 12.66 3.17
CA ASN A 145 -12.38 12.45 1.73
C ASN A 145 -12.08 10.97 1.46
N TYR A 146 -13.14 10.15 1.39
CA TYR A 146 -13.00 8.70 1.27
C TYR A 146 -13.49 8.21 -0.09
N PHE A 147 -12.55 7.75 -0.92
CA PHE A 147 -12.82 7.30 -2.27
C PHE A 147 -12.51 5.83 -2.47
N VAL A 148 -13.40 5.12 -3.17
CA VAL A 148 -13.26 3.70 -3.52
C VAL A 148 -13.19 3.50 -5.03
N TRP A 149 -12.50 2.46 -5.49
CA TRP A 149 -12.25 2.27 -6.94
C TRP A 149 -13.46 1.75 -7.73
N ALA A 150 -14.41 1.09 -7.08
CA ALA A 150 -15.59 0.49 -7.73
C ALA A 150 -16.90 1.00 -7.11
N SER A 151 -17.95 1.12 -7.92
CA SER A 151 -19.29 1.57 -7.46
C SER A 151 -19.93 0.56 -6.51
N PHE A 152 -19.59 -0.72 -6.65
CA PHE A 152 -19.93 -1.80 -5.73
C PHE A 152 -19.69 -1.43 -4.25
N ALA A 153 -18.49 -0.91 -3.95
CA ALA A 153 -18.12 -0.54 -2.60
C ALA A 153 -18.80 0.75 -2.13
N GLU A 154 -18.99 1.72 -3.03
CA GLU A 154 -19.74 2.95 -2.73
C GLU A 154 -21.17 2.59 -2.30
N LYS A 155 -21.86 1.77 -3.10
CA LYS A 155 -23.23 1.31 -2.80
C LYS A 155 -23.30 0.64 -1.43
N ALA A 156 -22.42 -0.31 -1.15
CA ALA A 156 -22.40 -1.01 0.13
C ALA A 156 -22.13 -0.08 1.33
N MET A 157 -21.27 0.93 1.16
CA MET A 157 -20.98 1.93 2.19
C MET A 157 -22.16 2.88 2.41
N GLN A 158 -22.86 3.28 1.34
CA GLN A 158 -24.07 4.13 1.41
C GLN A 158 -25.25 3.40 2.07
N GLU A 159 -25.46 2.13 1.76
CA GLU A 159 -26.46 1.29 2.46
C GLU A 159 -26.20 1.21 3.97
N MET A 160 -24.96 1.43 4.40
CA MET A 160 -24.58 1.51 5.82
C MET A 160 -24.70 2.91 6.43
N GLY A 161 -25.00 3.94 5.63
CA GLY A 161 -25.14 5.34 6.04
C GLY A 161 -23.92 6.24 5.78
N TYR A 162 -22.93 5.77 5.00
CA TYR A 162 -21.71 6.53 4.71
C TYR A 162 -21.78 7.23 3.34
N ASP A 163 -22.66 8.21 3.20
CA ASP A 163 -22.92 8.92 1.95
C ASP A 163 -21.71 9.70 1.40
N HIS A 164 -20.74 10.02 2.26
CA HIS A 164 -19.51 10.71 1.89
C HIS A 164 -18.50 9.79 1.18
N VAL A 165 -18.67 8.47 1.26
CA VAL A 165 -17.83 7.53 0.50
C VAL A 165 -18.29 7.54 -0.95
N LYS A 166 -17.38 7.89 -1.87
CA LYS A 166 -17.66 8.05 -3.30
C LYS A 166 -16.74 7.22 -4.17
N THR A 167 -17.19 6.82 -5.35
CA THR A 167 -16.32 6.15 -6.32
C THR A 167 -15.44 7.15 -7.07
N LEU A 168 -14.13 6.91 -7.00
CA LEU A 168 -13.14 7.47 -7.91
C LEU A 168 -12.36 6.28 -8.48
N ARG A 169 -12.53 5.99 -9.77
CA ARG A 169 -11.87 4.85 -10.43
C ARG A 169 -10.39 5.13 -10.63
N GLY A 170 -9.55 4.11 -10.51
CA GLY A 170 -8.14 4.18 -10.90
C GLY A 170 -8.00 4.52 -12.38
N SER A 171 -7.05 5.42 -12.69
CA SER A 171 -6.80 5.89 -14.05
C SER A 171 -6.11 4.85 -14.93
N LEU A 172 -6.43 4.90 -16.21
CA LEU A 172 -5.88 4.06 -17.27
C LEU A 172 -5.38 4.94 -18.42
N ASP A 173 -4.22 4.60 -18.96
CA ASP A 173 -3.71 5.19 -20.20
C ASP A 173 -4.41 4.53 -21.38
N THR A 174 -5.24 5.30 -22.08
CA THR A 174 -6.12 4.80 -23.14
C THR A 174 -5.46 4.73 -24.52
N GLU A 175 -4.26 5.29 -24.64
CA GLU A 175 -3.55 5.38 -25.93
C GLU A 175 -2.72 4.13 -26.22
N ASN A 176 -2.30 3.39 -25.19
CA ASN A 176 -1.47 2.20 -25.37
C ASN A 176 -2.24 0.99 -25.90
N PHE A 177 -3.58 1.01 -25.81
CA PHE A 177 -4.44 -0.11 -26.18
C PHE A 177 -5.46 0.31 -27.24
N TYR A 178 -5.45 -0.38 -28.37
CA TYR A 178 -6.30 -0.09 -29.51
C TYR A 178 -6.46 -1.33 -30.38
N ARG A 179 -7.59 -1.41 -31.08
CA ARG A 179 -7.81 -2.43 -32.11
C ARG A 179 -6.88 -2.14 -33.28
N MET A 180 -6.05 -3.11 -33.67
CA MET A 180 -5.25 -3.06 -34.88
C MET A 180 -6.13 -3.30 -36.11
N SER A 181 -5.69 -2.88 -37.30
CA SER A 181 -6.43 -3.20 -38.53
C SER A 181 -6.51 -4.72 -38.74
N ASP A 182 -7.54 -5.19 -39.43
CA ASP A 182 -7.74 -6.64 -39.64
C ASP A 182 -6.55 -7.28 -40.38
N GLU A 183 -5.91 -6.56 -41.31
CA GLU A 183 -4.69 -6.98 -42.02
C GLU A 183 -3.48 -7.13 -41.06
N GLU A 184 -3.31 -6.19 -40.13
CA GLU A 184 -2.25 -6.25 -39.12
C GLU A 184 -2.50 -7.38 -38.12
N ARG A 185 -3.76 -7.59 -37.71
CA ARG A 185 -4.17 -8.69 -36.84
C ARG A 185 -3.90 -10.04 -37.49
N GLU A 186 -4.26 -10.20 -38.77
CA GLU A 186 -4.00 -11.42 -39.53
C GLU A 186 -2.49 -11.70 -39.60
N LYS A 187 -1.69 -10.70 -39.98
CA LYS A 187 -0.23 -10.81 -40.04
C LYS A 187 0.38 -11.16 -38.67
N LEU A 188 -0.11 -10.54 -37.60
CA LEU A 188 0.32 -10.80 -36.23
C LEU A 188 0.01 -12.26 -35.83
N ARG A 189 -1.20 -12.73 -36.08
CA ARG A 189 -1.62 -14.12 -35.81
C ARG A 189 -0.75 -15.11 -36.58
N LEU A 190 -0.54 -14.90 -37.88
CA LEU A 190 0.33 -15.74 -38.70
C LEU A 190 1.77 -15.78 -38.17
N GLY A 191 2.29 -14.65 -37.67
CA GLY A 191 3.61 -14.56 -37.03
C GLY A 191 3.75 -15.42 -35.76
N HIS A 192 2.64 -15.74 -35.11
CA HIS A 192 2.59 -16.64 -33.95
C HIS A 192 2.09 -18.06 -34.28
N GLY A 193 1.92 -18.38 -35.57
CA GLY A 193 1.38 -19.67 -36.01
C GLY A 193 -0.10 -19.84 -35.65
N ILE A 194 -0.83 -18.74 -35.54
CA ILE A 194 -2.28 -18.69 -35.33
C ILE A 194 -2.90 -18.27 -36.67
N SER A 195 -3.98 -18.93 -37.06
CA SER A 195 -4.71 -18.72 -38.30
C SER A 195 -6.18 -18.41 -37.99
N ASP A 196 -7.09 -19.34 -38.30
CA ASP A 196 -8.53 -19.21 -38.14
C ASP A 196 -9.07 -19.75 -36.79
N GLU A 197 -8.19 -20.07 -35.84
CA GLU A 197 -8.58 -20.53 -34.51
C GLU A 197 -9.37 -19.47 -33.71
N PHE A 198 -10.48 -19.84 -33.06
CA PHE A 198 -11.15 -18.93 -32.13
C PHE A 198 -10.37 -18.80 -30.81
N ILE A 199 -9.76 -17.64 -30.54
CA ILE A 199 -8.89 -17.40 -29.39
C ILE A 199 -9.67 -16.75 -28.24
N VAL A 200 -9.88 -17.53 -27.16
CA VAL A 200 -10.38 -17.03 -25.87
C VAL A 200 -9.20 -16.55 -25.05
N GLY A 201 -9.17 -15.27 -24.70
CA GLY A 201 -8.06 -14.68 -23.96
C GLY A 201 -8.34 -14.43 -22.49
N PHE A 202 -7.33 -14.62 -21.63
CA PHE A 202 -7.36 -14.21 -20.23
C PHE A 202 -6.00 -13.66 -19.78
N VAL A 203 -5.98 -12.38 -19.40
CA VAL A 203 -4.79 -11.66 -18.91
C VAL A 203 -4.91 -11.47 -17.40
N PHE A 204 -4.02 -12.09 -16.63
CA PHE A 204 -4.09 -12.07 -15.18
C PHE A 204 -2.76 -12.45 -14.52
N ARG A 205 -2.57 -12.01 -13.28
CA ARG A 205 -1.58 -12.62 -12.38
C ARG A 205 -2.17 -13.89 -11.79
N ASN A 206 -1.44 -15.02 -11.82
CA ASN A 206 -1.94 -16.30 -11.33
C ASN A 206 -2.10 -16.30 -9.80
N GLN A 207 -3.28 -15.89 -9.35
CA GLN A 207 -3.66 -15.82 -7.94
C GLN A 207 -4.95 -16.63 -7.74
N LEU A 208 -5.14 -17.17 -6.54
CA LEU A 208 -6.28 -18.04 -6.21
C LEU A 208 -7.65 -17.39 -6.43
N ARG A 209 -7.73 -16.06 -6.45
CA ARG A 209 -8.95 -15.29 -6.74
C ARG A 209 -9.33 -15.24 -8.22
N LYS A 210 -8.51 -15.79 -9.12
CA LYS A 210 -8.80 -15.90 -10.56
C LYS A 210 -9.37 -17.29 -10.79
N SER A 211 -10.61 -17.40 -11.27
CA SER A 211 -11.36 -18.67 -11.33
C SER A 211 -10.90 -19.54 -12.51
N VAL A 212 -9.60 -19.81 -12.58
CA VAL A 212 -8.96 -20.59 -13.66
C VAL A 212 -9.58 -21.99 -13.80
N PRO A 213 -9.90 -22.74 -12.72
CA PRO A 213 -10.56 -24.05 -12.87
C PRO A 213 -11.92 -23.94 -13.60
N ASN A 214 -12.71 -22.91 -13.29
CA ASN A 214 -14.02 -22.67 -13.87
C ASN A 214 -13.90 -22.27 -15.35
N LEU A 215 -12.91 -21.44 -15.69
CA LEU A 215 -12.61 -21.09 -17.09
C LEU A 215 -12.25 -22.32 -17.92
N LEU A 216 -11.37 -23.18 -17.40
CA LEU A 216 -10.94 -24.39 -18.08
C LEU A 216 -12.13 -25.33 -18.34
N GLU A 217 -13.05 -25.44 -17.37
CA GLU A 217 -14.25 -26.26 -17.51
C GLU A 217 -15.21 -25.71 -18.57
N GLY A 218 -15.57 -24.42 -18.50
CA GLY A 218 -16.46 -23.80 -19.49
C GLY A 218 -15.86 -23.80 -20.91
N PHE A 219 -14.56 -23.55 -21.03
CA PHE A 219 -13.85 -23.62 -22.32
C PHE A 219 -13.84 -25.05 -22.90
N LYS A 220 -13.64 -26.07 -22.05
CA LYS A 220 -13.67 -27.47 -22.48
C LYS A 220 -15.04 -27.85 -23.05
N GLN A 221 -16.12 -27.44 -22.38
CA GLN A 221 -17.49 -27.68 -22.84
C GLN A 221 -17.76 -26.98 -24.18
N PHE A 222 -17.45 -25.68 -24.27
CA PHE A 222 -17.55 -24.92 -25.53
C PHE A 222 -16.84 -25.62 -26.69
N LYS A 223 -15.60 -26.07 -26.48
CA LYS A 223 -14.83 -26.75 -27.51
C LYS A 223 -15.43 -28.10 -27.91
N ALA A 224 -16.00 -28.84 -26.97
CA ALA A 224 -16.65 -30.12 -27.24
C ALA A 224 -17.90 -29.94 -28.13
N ASP A 225 -18.68 -28.89 -27.86
CA ASP A 225 -19.93 -28.61 -28.58
C ASP A 225 -19.69 -27.87 -29.91
N ASN A 226 -18.53 -27.22 -30.05
CA ASN A 226 -18.14 -26.46 -31.24
C ASN A 226 -16.81 -26.97 -31.82
N PRO A 227 -16.72 -28.23 -32.31
CA PRO A 227 -15.46 -28.83 -32.76
C PRO A 227 -14.82 -28.08 -33.95
N ASP A 228 -15.63 -27.41 -34.78
CA ASP A 228 -15.17 -26.66 -35.95
C ASP A 228 -14.60 -25.28 -35.59
N SER A 229 -14.79 -24.81 -34.36
CA SER A 229 -14.25 -23.51 -33.88
C SER A 229 -12.72 -23.46 -33.83
N LYS A 230 -12.06 -24.64 -33.82
CA LYS A 230 -10.62 -24.80 -33.59
C LYS A 230 -10.12 -24.04 -32.35
N ALA A 231 -11.00 -23.87 -31.36
CA ALA A 231 -10.78 -22.91 -30.29
C ALA A 231 -9.52 -23.18 -29.47
N LYS A 232 -8.87 -22.09 -29.04
CA LYS A 232 -7.70 -22.10 -28.15
C LYS A 232 -7.93 -21.14 -26.99
N LEU A 233 -7.37 -21.49 -25.84
CA LEU A 233 -7.38 -20.66 -24.64
C LEU A 233 -6.01 -20.03 -24.44
N LEU A 234 -5.89 -18.71 -24.60
CA LEU A 234 -4.65 -17.95 -24.38
C LEU A 234 -4.61 -17.39 -22.96
N LEU A 235 -3.75 -17.99 -22.12
CA LEU A 235 -3.51 -17.55 -20.75
C LEU A 235 -2.23 -16.69 -20.69
N HIS A 236 -2.39 -15.37 -20.66
CA HIS A 236 -1.28 -14.45 -20.40
C HIS A 236 -1.05 -14.35 -18.88
N THR A 237 -0.24 -15.26 -18.35
CA THR A 237 0.00 -15.37 -16.91
C THR A 237 1.34 -16.03 -16.59
N HIS A 238 1.77 -15.97 -15.33
CA HIS A 238 2.91 -16.76 -14.87
C HIS A 238 2.45 -18.16 -14.43
N TRP A 239 2.99 -19.20 -15.05
CA TRP A 239 2.64 -20.59 -14.73
C TRP A 239 3.40 -21.15 -13.51
N GLY A 240 4.34 -20.38 -12.95
CA GLY A 240 5.14 -20.78 -11.79
C GLY A 240 4.64 -20.28 -10.42
N GLU A 241 3.46 -19.63 -10.36
CA GLU A 241 2.82 -19.20 -9.12
C GLU A 241 1.32 -19.53 -9.15
N GLY A 242 0.63 -19.53 -8.00
CA GLY A 242 -0.83 -19.63 -7.95
C GLY A 242 -1.38 -21.02 -8.30
N TRP A 243 -2.35 -21.07 -9.21
CA TRP A 243 -2.97 -22.31 -9.67
C TRP A 243 -1.97 -23.18 -10.42
N ASP A 244 -1.97 -24.48 -10.14
CA ASP A 244 -1.28 -25.48 -10.96
C ASP A 244 -2.12 -25.78 -12.22
N ILE A 245 -2.04 -24.85 -13.18
CA ILE A 245 -2.82 -24.89 -14.41
C ILE A 245 -2.58 -26.19 -15.18
N LYS A 246 -1.34 -26.70 -15.18
CA LYS A 246 -1.01 -27.94 -15.89
C LYS A 246 -1.73 -29.15 -15.27
N SER A 247 -1.66 -29.31 -13.95
CA SER A 247 -2.38 -30.40 -13.27
C SER A 247 -3.90 -30.30 -13.45
N LEU A 248 -4.46 -29.07 -13.42
CA LEU A 248 -5.88 -28.84 -13.70
C LEU A 248 -6.29 -29.23 -15.12
N MET A 249 -5.44 -28.97 -16.12
CA MET A 249 -5.65 -29.40 -17.49
C MET A 249 -5.59 -30.93 -17.63
N ASP A 250 -4.59 -31.56 -17.00
CA ASP A 250 -4.41 -33.02 -17.01
C ASP A 250 -5.63 -33.72 -16.36
N GLU A 251 -6.11 -33.21 -15.22
CA GLU A 251 -7.33 -33.68 -14.53
C GLU A 251 -8.56 -33.62 -15.44
N LYS A 252 -8.69 -32.52 -16.20
CA LYS A 252 -9.81 -32.30 -17.12
C LYS A 252 -9.65 -33.03 -18.46
N GLY A 253 -8.53 -33.73 -18.70
CA GLY A 253 -8.24 -34.38 -19.97
C GLY A 253 -8.08 -33.41 -21.14
N MET A 254 -7.65 -32.18 -20.87
CA MET A 254 -7.43 -31.16 -21.89
C MET A 254 -6.10 -31.35 -22.60
N SER A 255 -6.07 -31.13 -23.92
CA SER A 255 -4.82 -31.21 -24.67
C SER A 255 -3.96 -29.97 -24.45
N ASN A 256 -2.66 -30.17 -24.23
CA ASN A 256 -1.71 -29.05 -24.05
C ASN A 256 -1.69 -28.10 -25.27
N ILE A 257 -1.97 -28.60 -26.47
CA ILE A 257 -2.01 -27.76 -27.67
C ILE A 257 -3.21 -26.81 -27.71
N ASP A 258 -4.19 -26.98 -26.83
CA ASP A 258 -5.39 -26.16 -26.77
C ASP A 258 -5.25 -24.95 -25.85
N VAL A 259 -4.25 -24.97 -24.98
CA VAL A 259 -3.97 -23.89 -24.04
C VAL A 259 -2.63 -23.27 -24.38
N LEU A 260 -2.68 -22.01 -24.80
CA LEU A 260 -1.53 -21.20 -25.17
C LEU A 260 -1.10 -20.32 -24.00
N THR A 261 0.18 -19.96 -23.96
CA THR A 261 0.71 -18.97 -23.02
C THR A 261 1.68 -18.03 -23.71
N THR A 262 1.88 -16.86 -23.11
CA THR A 262 2.91 -15.91 -23.52
C THR A 262 4.25 -16.25 -22.86
N TYR A 263 5.27 -16.45 -23.67
CA TYR A 263 6.67 -16.56 -23.26
C TYR A 263 7.42 -15.26 -23.54
N VAL A 264 8.30 -14.85 -22.64
CA VAL A 264 9.13 -13.65 -22.78
C VAL A 264 10.59 -13.99 -22.51
N CYS A 265 11.49 -13.55 -23.39
CA CYS A 265 12.92 -13.67 -23.19
C CYS A 265 13.47 -12.52 -22.34
N GLY A 266 14.12 -12.83 -21.22
CA GLY A 266 14.79 -11.86 -20.36
C GLY A 266 15.98 -11.15 -21.01
N SER A 267 16.56 -11.73 -22.06
CA SER A 267 17.75 -11.21 -22.74
C SER A 267 17.43 -10.27 -23.91
N CYS A 268 16.51 -10.63 -24.79
CA CYS A 268 16.19 -9.84 -26.00
C CYS A 268 14.81 -9.18 -25.98
N ASN A 269 14.02 -9.39 -24.92
CA ASN A 269 12.66 -8.83 -24.74
C ASN A 269 11.63 -9.22 -25.80
N LYS A 270 11.97 -10.15 -26.71
CA LYS A 270 10.98 -10.74 -27.63
C LYS A 270 10.06 -11.68 -26.87
N TYR A 271 8.80 -11.72 -27.30
CA TYR A 271 7.82 -12.68 -26.81
C TYR A 271 7.36 -13.61 -27.94
N TYR A 272 6.76 -14.73 -27.56
CA TYR A 272 6.05 -15.62 -28.48
C TYR A 272 4.92 -16.35 -27.77
N ILE A 273 3.94 -16.81 -28.54
CA ILE A 273 2.81 -17.60 -28.08
C ILE A 273 3.07 -19.08 -28.40
N SER A 274 2.86 -19.96 -27.42
CA SER A 274 3.04 -21.40 -27.56
C SER A 274 2.31 -22.13 -26.44
N PRO A 275 1.97 -23.42 -26.60
CA PRO A 275 1.68 -24.30 -25.47
C PRO A 275 2.76 -24.24 -24.40
N PHE A 276 2.37 -24.47 -23.14
CA PHE A 276 3.31 -24.48 -22.03
C PHE A 276 4.29 -25.66 -22.14
N LYS A 277 5.59 -25.36 -22.02
CA LYS A 277 6.73 -26.29 -22.14
C LYS A 277 7.67 -26.21 -20.93
N GLY A 278 7.28 -25.50 -19.86
CA GLY A 278 8.11 -25.23 -18.69
C GLY A 278 8.69 -23.81 -18.66
N GLN A 279 9.47 -23.52 -17.62
CA GLN A 279 10.18 -22.25 -17.38
C GLN A 279 11.66 -22.39 -17.75
N GLN A 280 12.39 -21.27 -17.80
CA GLN A 280 13.83 -21.23 -18.07
C GLN A 280 14.24 -22.02 -19.32
N THR A 281 13.51 -21.81 -20.42
CA THR A 281 13.82 -22.42 -21.71
C THR A 281 14.81 -21.55 -22.50
N ASP A 282 15.43 -22.15 -23.52
CA ASP A 282 16.35 -21.44 -24.42
C ASP A 282 15.56 -20.54 -25.38
N CYS A 283 16.06 -19.33 -25.65
CA CYS A 283 15.38 -18.39 -26.52
C CYS A 283 15.50 -18.79 -28.00
N PRO A 284 14.40 -19.05 -28.72
CA PRO A 284 14.45 -19.39 -30.13
C PRO A 284 14.89 -18.19 -31.00
N SER A 285 14.69 -16.97 -30.53
CA SER A 285 14.96 -15.76 -31.32
C SER A 285 16.40 -15.24 -31.20
N CYS A 286 17.07 -15.42 -30.06
CA CYS A 286 18.44 -14.93 -29.85
C CYS A 286 19.42 -16.00 -29.34
N GLY A 287 18.97 -17.24 -29.14
CA GLY A 287 19.82 -18.36 -28.71
C GLY A 287 20.24 -18.35 -27.24
N SER A 288 19.87 -17.32 -26.47
CA SER A 288 20.23 -17.18 -25.05
C SER A 288 19.68 -18.33 -24.21
N LYS A 289 20.57 -18.98 -23.45
CA LYS A 289 20.23 -20.15 -22.63
C LYS A 289 19.39 -19.80 -21.41
N LYS A 290 18.40 -20.63 -21.09
CA LYS A 290 17.53 -20.51 -19.90
C LYS A 290 16.94 -19.10 -19.66
N SER A 291 16.73 -18.36 -20.74
CA SER A 291 16.37 -16.94 -20.68
C SER A 291 14.88 -16.69 -20.84
N VAL A 292 14.11 -17.70 -21.24
CA VAL A 292 12.68 -17.58 -21.53
C VAL A 292 11.85 -18.13 -20.39
N ASN A 293 10.90 -17.31 -19.93
CA ASN A 293 9.92 -17.68 -18.91
C ASN A 293 8.54 -17.15 -19.33
N THR A 294 7.47 -17.68 -18.74
CA THR A 294 6.16 -17.04 -18.85
C THR A 294 6.17 -15.69 -18.10
N THR A 295 5.42 -14.71 -18.60
CA THR A 295 5.33 -13.33 -18.05
C THR A 295 5.18 -13.31 -16.52
N ASN A 296 5.85 -12.40 -15.82
CA ASN A 296 5.80 -12.26 -14.36
C ASN A 296 6.15 -10.84 -13.90
N THR A 297 6.06 -10.58 -12.59
CA THR A 297 6.28 -9.24 -11.99
C THR A 297 7.70 -8.69 -12.13
N LYS A 298 8.71 -9.55 -12.37
CA LYS A 298 10.09 -9.12 -12.61
C LYS A 298 10.35 -8.85 -14.09
N LYS A 299 9.76 -9.66 -14.97
CA LYS A 299 9.91 -9.55 -16.42
C LYS A 299 8.61 -9.95 -17.12
N GLY A 300 8.00 -8.95 -17.77
CA GLY A 300 6.84 -9.11 -18.63
C GLY A 300 7.08 -8.50 -20.01
N VAL A 301 5.99 -8.37 -20.76
CA VAL A 301 5.94 -7.68 -22.06
C VAL A 301 5.83 -6.17 -21.89
N SER A 302 6.15 -5.39 -22.93
CA SER A 302 5.82 -3.95 -22.97
C SER A 302 4.30 -3.74 -23.13
N GLU A 303 3.81 -2.52 -22.91
CA GLU A 303 2.39 -2.18 -23.16
C GLU A 303 2.02 -2.35 -24.64
N GLU A 304 2.92 -2.01 -25.56
CA GLU A 304 2.77 -2.27 -27.01
C GLU A 304 2.62 -3.77 -27.32
N GLN A 305 3.52 -4.60 -26.77
CA GLN A 305 3.44 -6.05 -26.93
C GLN A 305 2.19 -6.64 -26.26
N LEU A 306 1.71 -6.04 -25.17
CA LEU A 306 0.46 -6.46 -24.53
C LEU A 306 -0.76 -6.09 -25.39
N ASN A 307 -0.75 -4.94 -26.07
CA ASN A 307 -1.77 -4.57 -27.05
C ASN A 307 -1.81 -5.58 -28.22
N GLU A 308 -0.64 -5.99 -28.73
CA GLU A 308 -0.55 -7.06 -29.73
C GLU A 308 -1.19 -8.36 -29.20
N ILE A 309 -0.89 -8.75 -27.96
CA ILE A 309 -1.46 -9.96 -27.35
C ILE A 309 -2.98 -9.91 -27.23
N TYR A 310 -3.57 -8.77 -26.86
CA TYR A 310 -5.02 -8.59 -26.92
C TYR A 310 -5.56 -8.73 -28.35
N ASN A 311 -4.85 -8.18 -29.34
CA ASN A 311 -5.23 -8.27 -30.76
C ASN A 311 -5.09 -9.68 -31.37
N LEU A 312 -4.48 -10.63 -30.67
CA LEU A 312 -4.54 -12.05 -31.02
C LEU A 312 -5.89 -12.70 -30.67
N MET A 313 -6.67 -12.09 -29.79
CA MET A 313 -7.89 -12.66 -29.21
C MET A 313 -9.12 -12.33 -30.05
N ASP A 314 -10.12 -13.21 -29.96
CA ASP A 314 -11.45 -13.03 -30.53
C ASP A 314 -12.48 -12.66 -29.44
N VAL A 315 -12.26 -13.14 -28.21
CA VAL A 315 -13.07 -12.81 -27.03
C VAL A 315 -12.17 -12.75 -25.79
N TYR A 316 -12.47 -11.84 -24.88
CA TYR A 316 -11.78 -11.72 -23.60
C TYR A 316 -12.66 -12.25 -22.46
N CYS A 317 -12.22 -13.26 -21.73
CA CYS A 317 -12.97 -13.84 -20.62
C CYS A 317 -12.21 -13.66 -19.30
N HIS A 318 -12.83 -12.99 -18.33
CA HIS A 318 -12.23 -12.64 -17.05
C HIS A 318 -13.07 -13.19 -15.89
N PRO A 319 -12.93 -14.48 -15.55
CA PRO A 319 -13.60 -15.06 -14.40
C PRO A 319 -12.76 -14.90 -13.12
N PHE A 320 -13.38 -14.40 -12.06
CA PHE A 320 -12.69 -14.06 -10.81
C PHE A 320 -13.66 -14.04 -9.63
N THR A 321 -13.12 -14.11 -8.42
CA THR A 321 -13.93 -14.20 -7.20
C THR A 321 -14.26 -12.87 -6.56
N SER A 322 -13.43 -11.85 -6.80
CA SER A 322 -13.55 -10.46 -6.31
C SER A 322 -12.36 -9.64 -6.81
N GLY A 323 -12.56 -8.34 -7.06
CA GLY A 323 -11.53 -7.44 -7.53
C GLY A 323 -11.87 -5.96 -7.30
N GLY A 324 -10.84 -5.13 -7.19
CA GLY A 324 -11.00 -3.69 -6.96
C GLY A 324 -11.35 -2.89 -8.22
N GLN A 325 -10.80 -3.27 -9.38
CA GLN A 325 -11.08 -2.65 -10.68
C GLN A 325 -10.79 -3.58 -11.86
N GLU A 326 -9.77 -4.45 -11.72
CA GLU A 326 -9.34 -5.39 -12.77
C GLU A 326 -9.01 -4.70 -14.09
N ILE A 327 -7.94 -3.88 -14.07
CA ILE A 327 -7.39 -3.14 -15.21
C ILE A 327 -7.39 -3.92 -16.54
N PRO A 328 -7.02 -5.22 -16.59
CA PRO A 328 -7.06 -5.99 -17.83
C PRO A 328 -8.43 -6.04 -18.56
N ILE A 329 -9.54 -5.89 -17.83
CA ILE A 329 -10.88 -5.80 -18.44
C ILE A 329 -10.99 -4.53 -19.28
N GLN A 330 -10.56 -3.39 -18.72
CA GLN A 330 -10.61 -2.12 -19.42
C GLN A 330 -9.60 -2.07 -20.58
N GLU A 331 -8.42 -2.69 -20.43
CA GLU A 331 -7.45 -2.84 -21.53
C GLU A 331 -8.03 -3.64 -22.70
N ALA A 332 -8.71 -4.77 -22.44
CA ALA A 332 -9.39 -5.56 -23.48
C ALA A 332 -10.52 -4.79 -24.19
N LYS A 333 -11.29 -4.00 -23.43
CA LYS A 333 -12.33 -3.13 -24.00
C LYS A 333 -11.74 -2.03 -24.90
N LEU A 334 -10.56 -1.48 -24.56
CA LEU A 334 -9.87 -0.51 -25.41
C LEU A 334 -9.43 -1.13 -26.74
N THR A 335 -9.09 -2.41 -26.77
CA THR A 335 -8.82 -3.15 -28.01
C THR A 335 -10.09 -3.62 -28.73
N GLU A 336 -11.27 -3.15 -28.30
CA GLU A 336 -12.58 -3.47 -28.88
C GLU A 336 -12.92 -4.96 -28.86
N LEU A 337 -12.39 -5.71 -27.88
CA LEU A 337 -12.80 -7.10 -27.65
C LEU A 337 -14.16 -7.14 -26.94
N VAL A 338 -14.98 -8.12 -27.31
CA VAL A 338 -16.14 -8.50 -26.49
C VAL A 338 -15.62 -9.11 -25.19
N THR A 339 -16.05 -8.56 -24.06
CA THR A 339 -15.59 -8.98 -22.73
C THR A 339 -16.66 -9.78 -21.99
N LEU A 340 -16.29 -10.94 -21.46
CA LEU A 340 -17.09 -11.76 -20.55
C LEU A 340 -16.52 -11.63 -19.13
N VAL A 341 -17.30 -11.15 -18.17
CA VAL A 341 -16.77 -10.75 -16.85
C VAL A 341 -17.68 -11.26 -15.74
N THR A 342 -17.13 -11.84 -14.67
CA THR A 342 -17.93 -12.21 -13.48
C THR A 342 -18.67 -11.00 -12.92
N ASN A 343 -19.99 -11.10 -12.83
CA ASN A 343 -20.87 -10.01 -12.42
C ASN A 343 -20.91 -9.84 -10.90
N TYR A 344 -19.75 -9.56 -10.31
CA TYR A 344 -19.55 -9.33 -8.88
C TYR A 344 -18.42 -8.33 -8.64
N SER A 345 -18.49 -7.57 -7.55
CA SER A 345 -17.48 -6.57 -7.19
C SER A 345 -17.27 -5.55 -8.31
N CYS A 346 -16.02 -5.21 -8.70
CA CYS A 346 -15.78 -4.30 -9.83
C CYS A 346 -16.27 -4.83 -11.20
N GLY A 347 -16.66 -6.11 -11.28
CA GLY A 347 -17.28 -6.67 -12.48
C GLY A 347 -18.61 -6.01 -12.80
N GLU A 348 -19.40 -5.65 -11.79
CA GLU A 348 -20.69 -4.96 -11.94
C GLU A 348 -20.56 -3.63 -12.71
N ASP A 349 -19.44 -2.93 -12.54
CA ASP A 349 -19.13 -1.73 -13.31
C ASP A 349 -18.85 -2.02 -14.79
N SER A 350 -18.29 -3.19 -15.11
CA SER A 350 -17.65 -3.47 -16.41
C SER A 350 -18.45 -4.39 -17.35
N CYS A 351 -19.59 -4.91 -16.91
CA CYS A 351 -20.49 -5.75 -17.73
C CYS A 351 -21.96 -5.34 -17.65
N SER A 352 -22.22 -4.05 -17.42
CA SER A 352 -23.54 -3.44 -17.58
C SER A 352 -23.84 -3.16 -19.05
N GLU A 353 -25.13 -2.97 -19.37
CA GLU A 353 -25.55 -2.55 -20.71
C GLU A 353 -24.77 -1.31 -21.16
N GLU A 354 -24.62 -0.29 -20.31
CA GLU A 354 -23.87 0.93 -20.63
C GLU A 354 -22.39 0.67 -20.94
N SER A 355 -21.75 -0.18 -20.14
CA SER A 355 -20.31 -0.48 -20.27
C SER A 355 -19.97 -1.41 -21.44
N GLY A 356 -20.96 -2.11 -21.99
CA GLY A 356 -20.78 -3.16 -22.99
C GLY A 356 -20.18 -4.46 -22.42
N GLY A 357 -20.09 -5.50 -23.26
CA GLY A 357 -19.71 -6.85 -22.82
C GLY A 357 -20.86 -7.61 -22.15
N PHE A 358 -20.57 -8.83 -21.69
CA PHE A 358 -21.55 -9.73 -21.10
C PHE A 358 -21.18 -10.15 -19.68
N PRO A 359 -22.15 -10.15 -18.75
CA PRO A 359 -21.95 -10.66 -17.40
C PRO A 359 -21.78 -12.18 -17.41
N LEU A 360 -20.98 -12.70 -16.47
CA LEU A 360 -20.91 -14.10 -16.13
C LEU A 360 -21.57 -14.33 -14.78
N ASP A 361 -22.52 -15.27 -14.77
CA ASP A 361 -23.17 -15.74 -13.55
C ASP A 361 -22.18 -16.41 -12.61
N TRP A 362 -22.56 -16.44 -11.34
CA TRP A 362 -21.72 -16.97 -10.28
C TRP A 362 -22.56 -17.45 -9.09
N SER A 363 -21.97 -18.35 -8.32
CA SER A 363 -22.53 -18.83 -7.05
C SER A 363 -21.73 -18.31 -5.87
N GLU A 364 -22.42 -18.03 -4.77
CA GLU A 364 -21.79 -17.52 -3.54
C GLU A 364 -20.91 -18.60 -2.88
N TYR A 365 -19.66 -18.23 -2.59
CA TYR A 365 -18.76 -18.94 -1.70
C TYR A 365 -18.35 -18.03 -0.52
N ARG A 366 -18.28 -18.58 0.68
CA ARG A 366 -17.81 -17.87 1.88
C ARG A 366 -16.36 -18.26 2.18
N GLU A 367 -15.47 -17.28 2.13
CA GLU A 367 -14.06 -17.48 2.48
C GLU A 367 -13.91 -17.81 3.98
N PRO A 368 -13.33 -18.97 4.34
CA PRO A 368 -13.07 -19.32 5.73
C PRO A 368 -12.22 -18.27 6.44
N GLY A 369 -12.60 -17.93 7.68
CA GLY A 369 -11.90 -16.93 8.50
C GLY A 369 -12.39 -15.50 8.28
N THR A 370 -12.43 -14.99 7.05
CA THR A 370 -12.89 -13.62 6.76
C THR A 370 -14.40 -13.51 6.59
N GLN A 371 -15.06 -14.60 6.17
CA GLN A 371 -16.48 -14.66 5.82
C GLN A 371 -16.86 -13.78 4.62
N PHE A 372 -15.87 -13.37 3.83
CA PHE A 372 -16.11 -12.64 2.58
C PHE A 372 -16.88 -13.52 1.59
N ILE A 373 -17.91 -12.93 1.01
CA ILE A 373 -18.58 -13.37 -0.21
C ILE A 373 -17.55 -13.29 -1.32
N LYS A 374 -17.34 -14.43 -1.95
CA LYS A 374 -16.48 -14.62 -3.11
C LYS A 374 -17.34 -15.26 -4.19
N ALA A 375 -17.23 -14.75 -5.40
CA ALA A 375 -17.92 -15.31 -6.54
C ALA A 375 -17.22 -16.60 -7.00
N SER A 376 -17.97 -17.69 -7.15
CA SER A 376 -17.56 -18.84 -7.93
C SER A 376 -18.23 -18.75 -9.30
N THR A 377 -17.51 -18.21 -10.28
CA THR A 377 -18.02 -18.00 -11.65
C THR A 377 -18.54 -19.31 -12.23
N ASP A 378 -19.73 -19.30 -12.79
CA ASP A 378 -20.38 -20.50 -13.32
C ASP A 378 -19.71 -20.98 -14.63
N PRO A 379 -19.12 -22.20 -14.66
CA PRO A 379 -18.56 -22.77 -15.87
C PRO A 379 -19.58 -22.94 -17.00
N GLU A 380 -20.83 -23.29 -16.70
CA GLU A 380 -21.88 -23.49 -17.71
C GLU A 380 -22.24 -22.16 -18.36
N HIS A 381 -22.30 -21.08 -17.57
CA HIS A 381 -22.53 -19.75 -18.12
C HIS A 381 -21.32 -19.20 -18.89
N ILE A 382 -20.08 -19.56 -18.50
CA ILE A 382 -18.89 -19.28 -19.33
C ILE A 382 -19.04 -19.96 -20.69
N HIS A 383 -19.40 -21.25 -20.73
CA HIS A 383 -19.65 -21.99 -21.97
C HIS A 383 -20.71 -21.30 -22.83
N SER A 384 -21.90 -21.03 -22.27
CA SER A 384 -23.00 -20.39 -23.00
C SER A 384 -22.62 -19.01 -23.56
N MET A 385 -21.88 -18.20 -22.79
CA MET A 385 -21.45 -16.89 -23.27
C MET A 385 -20.35 -16.97 -24.34
N LEU A 386 -19.48 -17.99 -24.30
CA LEU A 386 -18.53 -18.26 -25.39
C LEU A 386 -19.26 -18.65 -26.67
N GLU A 387 -20.30 -19.49 -26.59
CA GLU A 387 -21.15 -19.84 -27.74
C GLU A 387 -21.85 -18.61 -28.32
N HIS A 388 -22.38 -17.76 -27.44
CA HIS A 388 -23.03 -16.52 -27.86
C HIS A 388 -22.07 -15.64 -28.67
N VAL A 389 -20.86 -15.39 -28.16
CA VAL A 389 -19.86 -14.55 -28.85
C VAL A 389 -19.34 -15.21 -30.13
N TYR A 390 -19.18 -16.53 -30.14
CA TYR A 390 -18.80 -17.27 -31.34
C TYR A 390 -19.84 -17.14 -32.46
N GLY A 391 -21.13 -17.10 -32.10
CA GLY A 391 -22.24 -16.90 -33.04
C GLY A 391 -22.51 -15.45 -33.44
N MET A 392 -21.89 -14.46 -32.80
CA MET A 392 -22.06 -13.05 -33.17
C MET A 392 -21.47 -12.75 -34.54
N THR A 393 -22.17 -11.90 -35.29
CA THR A 393 -21.65 -11.28 -36.51
C THR A 393 -20.54 -10.28 -36.21
N GLU A 394 -19.68 -10.01 -37.19
CA GLU A 394 -18.63 -9.00 -37.04
C GLU A 394 -19.19 -7.59 -36.80
N ALA A 395 -20.39 -7.29 -37.31
CA ALA A 395 -21.07 -6.03 -37.05
C ALA A 395 -21.48 -5.88 -35.59
N GLU A 396 -22.07 -6.91 -34.99
CA GLU A 396 -22.45 -6.92 -33.56
C GLU A 396 -21.21 -6.80 -32.66
N LYS A 397 -20.12 -7.50 -33.00
CA LYS A 397 -18.85 -7.40 -32.27
C LYS A 397 -18.26 -6.00 -32.37
N ALA A 398 -18.27 -5.40 -33.56
CA ALA A 398 -17.76 -4.04 -33.78
C ALA A 398 -18.58 -2.99 -33.03
N GLU A 399 -19.91 -3.09 -33.05
CA GLU A 399 -20.79 -2.18 -32.29
C GLU A 399 -20.51 -2.26 -30.78
N MET A 400 -20.44 -3.48 -30.24
CA MET A 400 -20.15 -3.70 -28.82
C MET A 400 -18.74 -3.26 -28.44
N GLY A 401 -17.75 -3.52 -29.29
CA GLY A 401 -16.36 -3.10 -29.10
C GLY A 401 -16.23 -1.59 -29.04
N ALA A 402 -16.84 -0.87 -30.00
CA ALA A 402 -16.84 0.59 -30.03
C ALA A 402 -17.52 1.20 -28.79
N LYS A 403 -18.67 0.64 -28.37
CA LYS A 403 -19.37 1.04 -27.14
C LYS A 403 -18.48 0.86 -25.92
N SER A 404 -17.87 -0.31 -25.78
CA SER A 404 -17.00 -0.65 -24.64
C SER A 404 -15.76 0.23 -24.58
N ARG A 405 -15.12 0.49 -25.72
CA ARG A 405 -13.97 1.40 -25.84
C ARG A 405 -14.32 2.81 -25.39
N LYS A 406 -15.43 3.36 -25.92
CA LYS A 406 -15.90 4.70 -25.55
C LYS A 406 -16.17 4.81 -24.06
N TRP A 407 -16.86 3.82 -23.49
CA TRP A 407 -17.17 3.82 -22.06
C TRP A 407 -15.91 3.82 -21.19
N VAL A 408 -14.87 3.06 -21.57
CA VAL A 408 -13.59 3.08 -20.84
C VAL A 408 -12.93 4.46 -20.91
N ILE A 409 -12.88 5.08 -22.09
CA ILE A 409 -12.31 6.43 -22.26
C ILE A 409 -13.05 7.45 -21.38
N ASP A 410 -14.39 7.40 -21.38
CA ASP A 410 -15.23 8.36 -20.66
C ASP A 410 -15.21 8.16 -19.13
N ASN A 411 -14.77 6.99 -18.63
CA ASN A 411 -14.85 6.65 -17.20
C ASN A 411 -13.51 6.38 -16.51
N PHE A 412 -12.45 6.05 -17.26
CA PHE A 412 -11.16 5.61 -16.70
C PHE A 412 -9.95 6.35 -17.27
N SER A 413 -10.10 7.16 -18.33
CA SER A 413 -8.96 7.87 -18.92
C SER A 413 -8.25 8.76 -17.90
N ILE A 414 -6.96 9.00 -18.15
CA ILE A 414 -6.12 9.87 -17.33
C ILE A 414 -6.77 11.26 -17.20
N GLU A 415 -7.31 11.78 -18.29
CA GLU A 415 -7.94 13.10 -18.37
C GLU A 415 -9.22 13.15 -17.53
N VAL A 416 -10.06 12.12 -17.58
CA VAL A 416 -11.32 12.09 -16.81
C VAL A 416 -11.04 11.97 -15.32
N ILE A 417 -10.20 11.01 -14.92
CA ILE A 417 -9.89 10.80 -13.50
C ILE A 417 -9.04 11.95 -12.96
N GLY A 418 -8.08 12.42 -13.75
CA GLY A 418 -7.24 13.58 -13.45
C GLY A 418 -8.08 14.83 -13.18
N LYS A 419 -9.03 15.18 -14.05
CA LYS A 419 -9.94 16.31 -13.84
C LYS A 419 -10.80 16.17 -12.59
N LYS A 420 -11.31 14.97 -12.31
CA LYS A 420 -12.09 14.71 -11.09
C LYS A 420 -11.22 14.93 -9.84
N LEU A 421 -10.00 14.40 -9.85
CA LEU A 421 -9.06 14.58 -8.75
C LEU A 421 -8.62 16.05 -8.59
N GLU A 422 -8.36 16.74 -9.69
CA GLU A 422 -8.05 18.17 -9.73
C GLU A 422 -9.17 18.98 -9.06
N SER A 423 -10.43 18.71 -9.41
CA SER A 423 -11.57 19.36 -8.76
C SER A 423 -11.66 19.05 -7.26
N ILE A 424 -11.34 17.83 -6.84
CA ILE A 424 -11.31 17.44 -5.41
C ILE A 424 -10.23 18.26 -4.68
N ILE A 425 -9.01 18.33 -5.22
CA ILE A 425 -7.88 19.07 -4.64
C ILE A 425 -8.18 20.57 -4.60
N ASP A 426 -8.75 21.13 -5.67
CA ASP A 426 -9.05 22.56 -5.78
C ASP A 426 -10.10 22.98 -4.75
N ASN A 427 -11.10 22.13 -4.50
CA ASN A 427 -12.18 22.38 -3.54
C ASN A 427 -11.80 22.14 -2.07
N MET A 428 -10.65 21.51 -1.78
CA MET A 428 -10.18 21.35 -0.40
C MET A 428 -9.82 22.71 0.21
N PRO A 429 -10.21 23.01 1.46
CA PRO A 429 -9.95 24.30 2.10
C PRO A 429 -8.45 24.56 2.28
N ASP A 430 -8.09 25.84 2.42
CA ASP A 430 -6.73 26.22 2.76
C ASP A 430 -6.31 25.69 4.14
N VAL A 431 -5.04 25.35 4.28
CA VAL A 431 -4.47 24.77 5.50
C VAL A 431 -3.55 25.78 6.17
N ASP A 432 -3.88 26.12 7.42
CA ASP A 432 -2.99 26.85 8.32
C ASP A 432 -2.50 25.89 9.41
N TYR A 433 -1.40 25.17 9.09
CA TYR A 433 -0.87 24.09 9.90
C TYR A 433 0.60 24.31 10.26
N ASP A 434 0.88 24.35 11.56
CA ASP A 434 2.24 24.31 12.11
C ASP A 434 2.51 22.96 12.78
N TYR A 435 3.37 22.14 12.16
CA TYR A 435 3.74 20.81 12.63
C TYR A 435 4.26 20.81 14.07
N GLU A 436 5.01 21.82 14.51
CA GLU A 436 5.63 21.84 15.85
C GLU A 436 4.60 22.00 16.98
N THR A 437 3.34 22.35 16.66
CA THR A 437 2.29 22.64 17.65
C THR A 437 1.24 21.52 17.79
N THR A 438 1.47 20.34 17.21
CA THR A 438 0.36 19.44 16.80
C THR A 438 0.12 18.20 17.65
N HIS A 439 0.58 18.19 18.89
CA HIS A 439 0.20 17.11 19.81
C HIS A 439 -1.32 17.11 20.05
N LYS A 440 -1.98 15.99 19.74
CA LYS A 440 -3.41 15.82 19.99
C LYS A 440 -3.64 15.79 21.50
N VAL A 441 -4.11 16.90 22.07
CA VAL A 441 -4.48 16.95 23.50
C VAL A 441 -5.90 16.41 23.64
N MET A 442 -6.06 15.39 24.49
CA MET A 442 -7.36 14.84 24.88
C MET A 442 -7.93 15.65 26.05
N ASP A 443 -9.26 15.70 26.21
CA ASP A 443 -9.91 16.50 27.25
C ASP A 443 -10.32 15.62 28.43
N ALA A 444 -9.43 15.49 29.41
CA ALA A 444 -9.69 14.72 30.62
C ALA A 444 -10.70 15.38 31.58
N ASP A 445 -10.96 16.68 31.42
CA ASP A 445 -11.78 17.46 32.34
C ASP A 445 -13.23 17.60 31.86
N TYR A 446 -13.47 17.29 30.57
CA TYR A 446 -14.80 17.27 29.96
C TYR A 446 -15.82 16.48 30.79
N ASN A 447 -17.04 17.03 30.89
CA ASN A 447 -18.18 16.38 31.52
C ASN A 447 -19.35 16.30 30.51
N PRO A 448 -19.89 15.09 30.26
CA PRO A 448 -20.99 14.90 29.32
C PRO A 448 -22.28 15.57 29.83
N PRO A 449 -23.15 16.07 28.93
CA PRO A 449 -24.44 16.64 29.31
C PRO A 449 -25.38 15.59 29.92
N GLU A 450 -26.30 16.04 30.79
CA GLU A 450 -27.31 15.17 31.38
C GLU A 450 -28.37 14.74 30.36
N GLY A 451 -28.95 13.56 30.54
CA GLY A 451 -30.08 13.06 29.75
C GLY A 451 -29.72 12.35 28.44
N LEU A 452 -28.43 12.19 28.11
CA LEU A 452 -28.00 11.39 26.96
C LEU A 452 -28.42 9.93 27.13
N ASN A 453 -28.97 9.34 26.08
CA ASN A 453 -29.14 7.89 26.04
C ASN A 453 -27.77 7.20 25.89
N SER A 454 -27.71 5.87 26.10
CA SER A 454 -26.41 5.17 26.10
C SER A 454 -25.65 5.26 24.78
N ASP A 455 -26.32 5.41 23.63
CA ASP A 455 -25.65 5.55 22.34
C ASP A 455 -25.01 6.93 22.23
N GLU A 456 -25.79 7.97 22.53
CA GLU A 456 -25.33 9.37 22.53
C GLU A 456 -24.19 9.56 23.53
N TYR A 457 -24.31 8.96 24.72
CA TYR A 457 -23.29 9.04 25.77
C TYR A 457 -21.95 8.46 25.31
N ILE A 458 -21.94 7.27 24.70
CA ILE A 458 -20.67 6.67 24.21
C ILE A 458 -20.04 7.55 23.12
N ILE A 459 -20.85 8.03 22.16
CA ILE A 459 -20.37 8.88 21.07
C ILE A 459 -19.79 10.19 21.63
N ASP A 460 -20.50 10.82 22.56
CA ASP A 460 -20.09 12.05 23.23
C ASP A 460 -18.75 11.90 23.97
N LEU A 461 -18.53 10.79 24.68
CA LEU A 461 -17.24 10.53 25.33
C LEU A 461 -16.09 10.38 24.32
N TYR A 462 -16.31 9.72 23.18
CA TYR A 462 -15.28 9.60 22.14
C TYR A 462 -14.97 10.96 21.51
N GLU A 463 -15.99 11.72 21.14
CA GLU A 463 -15.86 13.01 20.47
C GLU A 463 -15.24 14.06 21.39
N ASN A 464 -15.68 14.12 22.65
CA ASN A 464 -15.31 15.22 23.53
C ASN A 464 -14.11 14.93 24.41
N ILE A 465 -13.89 13.68 24.86
CA ILE A 465 -12.69 13.32 25.65
C ILE A 465 -11.54 12.90 24.74
N VAL A 466 -11.77 11.91 23.88
CA VAL A 466 -10.70 11.28 23.06
C VAL A 466 -10.47 12.05 21.75
N LYS A 467 -11.38 12.96 21.39
CA LYS A 467 -11.38 13.74 20.13
C LYS A 467 -11.37 12.83 18.91
N GLU A 468 -12.24 11.82 18.90
CA GLU A 468 -12.31 10.82 17.84
C GLU A 468 -13.74 10.62 17.35
N ASP A 469 -13.91 10.66 16.02
CA ASP A 469 -15.21 10.41 15.39
C ASP A 469 -15.54 8.91 15.42
N VAL A 470 -16.66 8.58 16.08
CA VAL A 470 -17.14 7.21 16.29
C VAL A 470 -18.64 7.13 16.05
N ASP A 471 -19.08 6.02 15.49
CA ASP A 471 -20.50 5.73 15.25
C ASP A 471 -20.94 4.38 15.85
N ARG A 472 -22.22 4.03 15.65
CA ARG A 472 -22.80 2.78 16.18
C ARG A 472 -22.21 1.51 15.54
N ARG A 473 -21.55 1.61 14.39
CA ARG A 473 -20.97 0.47 13.66
C ARG A 473 -19.53 0.20 14.09
N SER A 474 -18.88 1.19 14.70
CA SER A 474 -17.52 1.13 15.21
C SER A 474 -17.34 0.05 16.29
N THR A 475 -16.17 -0.60 16.27
CA THR A 475 -15.84 -1.70 17.20
C THR A 475 -15.80 -1.22 18.65
N GLY A 476 -15.20 -0.05 18.90
CA GLY A 476 -15.15 0.57 20.23
C GLY A 476 -16.55 0.86 20.78
N PHE A 477 -17.43 1.44 19.96
CA PHE A 477 -18.83 1.68 20.34
C PHE A 477 -19.53 0.37 20.74
N LYS A 478 -19.46 -0.65 19.89
CA LYS A 478 -20.11 -1.95 20.14
C LYS A 478 -19.62 -2.60 21.43
N HIS A 479 -18.32 -2.49 21.71
CA HIS A 479 -17.72 -2.97 22.95
C HIS A 479 -18.34 -2.26 24.17
N TRP A 480 -18.30 -0.93 24.22
CA TRP A 480 -18.81 -0.16 25.37
C TRP A 480 -20.32 -0.28 25.53
N LYS A 481 -21.06 -0.35 24.42
CA LYS A 481 -22.50 -0.62 24.45
C LYS A 481 -22.80 -1.98 25.09
N GLY A 482 -21.98 -2.98 24.78
CA GLY A 482 -22.05 -4.30 25.40
C GLY A 482 -21.73 -4.28 26.89
N GLU A 483 -20.72 -3.52 27.33
CA GLU A 483 -20.36 -3.40 28.75
C GLU A 483 -21.44 -2.67 29.56
N LEU A 484 -22.04 -1.60 29.02
CA LEU A 484 -23.20 -0.95 29.64
C LEU A 484 -24.39 -1.91 29.75
N ALA A 485 -24.64 -2.72 28.72
CA ALA A 485 -25.70 -3.74 28.76
C ALA A 485 -25.45 -4.85 29.80
N LYS A 486 -24.18 -5.13 30.14
CA LYS A 486 -23.79 -6.07 31.21
C LYS A 486 -23.86 -5.45 32.62
N GLY A 487 -24.23 -4.18 32.75
CA GLY A 487 -24.39 -3.50 34.03
C GLY A 487 -23.23 -2.59 34.45
N MET A 488 -22.29 -2.28 33.54
CA MET A 488 -21.32 -1.20 33.79
C MET A 488 -22.06 0.12 33.97
N LYS A 489 -21.71 0.87 35.02
CA LYS A 489 -22.30 2.20 35.28
C LYS A 489 -21.66 3.27 34.40
N GLY A 490 -22.44 4.28 34.00
CA GLY A 490 -21.99 5.38 33.14
C GLY A 490 -20.83 6.19 33.75
N GLU A 491 -20.76 6.31 35.07
CA GLU A 491 -19.68 6.99 35.79
C GLU A 491 -18.37 6.22 35.70
N ALA A 492 -18.43 4.88 35.73
CA ALA A 492 -17.26 4.03 35.56
C ALA A 492 -16.69 4.14 34.12
N LEU A 493 -17.59 4.23 33.13
CA LEU A 493 -17.21 4.46 31.74
C LEU A 493 -16.56 5.84 31.55
N LEU A 494 -17.14 6.89 32.13
CA LEU A 494 -16.55 8.24 32.12
C LEU A 494 -15.16 8.26 32.75
N ALA A 495 -15.00 7.65 33.92
CA ALA A 495 -13.71 7.54 34.60
C ALA A 495 -12.66 6.81 33.74
N HIS A 496 -13.08 5.78 33.00
CA HIS A 496 -12.20 5.08 32.06
C HIS A 496 -11.69 5.99 30.94
N PHE A 497 -12.58 6.72 30.27
CA PHE A 497 -12.22 7.64 29.19
C PHE A 497 -11.33 8.79 29.68
N LYS A 498 -11.64 9.37 30.85
CA LYS A 498 -10.78 10.38 31.49
C LYS A 498 -9.40 9.82 31.81
N GLY A 499 -9.31 8.58 32.30
CA GLY A 499 -8.04 7.91 32.53
C GLY A 499 -7.20 7.72 31.26
N ILE A 500 -7.85 7.38 30.13
CA ILE A 500 -7.19 7.32 28.81
C ILE A 500 -6.61 8.69 28.44
N ALA A 501 -7.41 9.75 28.54
CA ALA A 501 -6.99 11.10 28.19
C ALA A 501 -5.82 11.61 29.05
N GLN A 502 -5.89 11.38 30.37
CA GLN A 502 -4.80 11.75 31.31
C GLN A 502 -3.51 11.04 30.94
N LYS A 503 -3.56 9.72 30.72
CA LYS A 503 -2.38 8.94 30.34
C LYS A 503 -1.82 9.40 29.00
N HIS A 504 -2.68 9.60 28.00
CA HIS A 504 -2.27 10.07 26.68
C HIS A 504 -1.55 11.41 26.76
N ASN A 505 -2.11 12.39 27.49
CA ASN A 505 -1.52 13.72 27.61
C ASN A 505 -0.19 13.71 28.39
N LEU A 506 -0.09 12.87 29.44
CA LEU A 506 1.16 12.66 30.18
C LEU A 506 2.28 12.07 29.31
N ASP A 507 1.93 11.21 28.35
CA ASP A 507 2.91 10.60 27.44
C ASP A 507 3.24 11.51 26.25
N ALA A 508 2.25 12.27 25.73
CA ALA A 508 2.44 13.20 24.61
C ALA A 508 3.30 14.44 24.97
N GLY A 509 3.34 14.82 26.25
CA GLY A 509 4.13 15.95 26.74
C GLY A 509 5.59 15.65 27.08
N LYS A 510 6.07 14.41 26.89
CA LYS A 510 7.46 14.04 27.18
C LYS A 510 8.34 14.34 25.95
N PRO A 511 9.36 15.22 26.04
CA PRO A 511 10.30 15.44 24.95
C PRO A 511 11.01 14.13 24.60
N LYS A 512 11.19 13.86 23.30
CA LYS A 512 12.01 12.74 22.85
C LYS A 512 13.47 13.02 23.20
N LEU A 513 14.29 11.98 23.25
CA LEU A 513 15.70 12.17 23.62
C LEU A 513 16.40 13.10 22.64
N GLU A 514 16.07 12.99 21.35
CA GLU A 514 16.61 13.82 20.28
C GLU A 514 16.27 15.31 20.48
N ASP A 515 15.08 15.61 21.00
CA ASP A 515 14.64 16.98 21.30
C ASP A 515 15.41 17.59 22.49
N LEU A 516 16.08 16.75 23.29
CA LEU A 516 16.87 17.16 24.45
C LEU A 516 18.35 17.36 24.12
N LEU A 517 18.81 17.00 22.93
CA LEU A 517 20.20 17.18 22.48
C LEU A 517 20.36 18.52 21.77
N ASP A 518 21.55 19.12 21.87
CA ASP A 518 21.85 20.39 21.18
C ASP A 518 22.29 20.12 19.72
N ASP A 519 22.47 21.16 18.90
CA ASP A 519 22.83 21.03 17.47
C ASP A 519 24.34 20.75 17.27
N ASP A 520 24.79 19.59 17.74
CA ASP A 520 26.19 19.14 17.75
C ASP A 520 26.34 17.67 17.27
N GLU A 521 25.49 17.24 16.33
CA GLU A 521 25.55 15.89 15.76
C GLU A 521 26.94 15.60 15.15
N GLY A 522 27.52 14.44 15.48
CA GLY A 522 28.90 14.09 15.10
C GLY A 522 29.95 14.48 16.13
N GLU A 523 29.59 15.22 17.18
CA GLU A 523 30.51 15.70 18.22
C GLU A 523 30.06 15.28 19.63
N ARG A 524 29.20 14.27 19.78
CA ARG A 524 28.61 13.91 21.08
C ARG A 524 29.23 12.69 21.74
N ILE A 525 29.48 12.77 23.04
CA ILE A 525 29.79 11.65 23.93
C ILE A 525 28.69 11.55 25.00
N ALA A 526 28.16 10.35 25.23
CA ALA A 526 27.26 10.07 26.34
C ALA A 526 27.96 9.30 27.45
N ILE A 527 27.63 9.62 28.70
CA ILE A 527 28.00 8.82 29.86
C ILE A 527 26.72 8.49 30.64
N VAL A 528 26.42 7.20 30.77
CA VAL A 528 25.19 6.71 31.40
C VAL A 528 25.52 6.13 32.77
N ILE A 529 25.13 6.84 33.84
CA ILE A 529 25.37 6.45 35.24
C ILE A 529 24.03 6.63 35.99
N PRO A 530 23.17 5.60 35.96
CA PRO A 530 21.79 5.74 36.42
C PRO A 530 21.63 5.86 37.94
N GLU A 531 22.56 5.31 38.72
CA GLU A 531 22.40 5.12 40.17
C GLU A 531 23.70 5.43 40.92
N SER A 532 23.59 5.60 42.24
CA SER A 532 24.69 5.83 43.20
C SER A 532 25.33 7.22 43.14
N GLU A 533 25.16 7.98 44.22
CA GLU A 533 25.88 9.24 44.48
C GLU A 533 27.41 9.05 44.41
N THR A 534 27.90 7.91 44.93
CA THR A 534 29.33 7.60 44.90
C THR A 534 29.83 7.40 43.46
N ASP A 535 29.04 6.73 42.61
CA ASP A 535 29.45 6.45 41.23
C ASP A 535 29.44 7.73 40.39
N VAL A 536 28.45 8.60 40.59
CA VAL A 536 28.36 9.91 39.93
C VAL A 536 29.56 10.78 40.32
N LEU A 537 29.90 10.87 41.61
CA LEU A 537 31.08 11.62 42.09
C LEU A 537 32.40 11.07 41.56
N LEU A 538 32.56 9.75 41.54
CA LEU A 538 33.76 9.11 40.99
C LEU A 538 33.92 9.41 39.51
N VAL A 539 32.84 9.33 38.73
CA VAL A 539 32.91 9.67 37.30
C VAL A 539 33.15 11.17 37.10
N ASN A 540 32.53 12.03 37.92
CA ASN A 540 32.76 13.48 37.90
C ASN A 540 34.27 13.81 37.99
N SER A 541 35.01 13.11 38.87
CA SER A 541 36.47 13.27 39.02
C SER A 541 37.28 12.92 37.75
N LEU A 542 36.73 12.09 36.86
CA LEU A 542 37.39 11.62 35.64
C LEU A 542 37.05 12.47 34.41
N LEU A 543 35.99 13.28 34.45
CA LEU A 543 35.50 14.03 33.28
C LEU A 543 36.53 15.01 32.72
N GLY A 544 37.31 15.65 33.59
CA GLY A 544 38.36 16.58 33.17
C GLY A 544 39.44 15.91 32.31
N GLN A 545 39.79 14.66 32.63
CA GLN A 545 40.74 13.89 31.82
C GLN A 545 40.08 13.38 30.54
N LEU A 546 38.81 12.95 30.60
CA LEU A 546 38.05 12.53 29.43
C LEU A 546 37.96 13.66 28.39
N LYS A 547 37.61 14.87 28.81
CA LYS A 547 37.54 16.06 27.94
C LYS A 547 38.91 16.42 27.35
N LYS A 548 40.01 16.27 28.09
CA LYS A 548 41.37 16.45 27.56
C LYS A 548 41.70 15.45 26.46
N ASN A 549 41.25 14.19 26.60
CA ASN A 549 41.49 13.14 25.61
C ASN A 549 40.61 13.33 24.36
N TYR A 550 39.39 13.86 24.53
CA TYR A 550 38.36 14.02 23.50
C TYR A 550 37.90 15.47 23.38
N LYS A 551 38.84 16.37 23.06
CA LYS A 551 38.63 17.83 23.10
C LYS A 551 37.48 18.31 22.21
N GLN A 552 37.29 17.66 21.06
CA GLN A 552 36.30 18.04 20.06
C GLN A 552 34.88 17.55 20.38
N TYR A 553 34.69 16.79 21.46
CA TYR A 553 33.40 16.19 21.77
C TYR A 553 32.71 16.84 22.98
N ASN A 554 31.41 17.04 22.90
CA ASN A 554 30.52 17.49 23.95
C ASN A 554 30.07 16.31 24.82
N ILE A 555 30.21 16.46 26.14
CA ILE A 555 29.95 15.37 27.10
C ILE A 555 28.55 15.55 27.68
N TYR A 556 27.69 14.60 27.37
CA TYR A 556 26.34 14.47 27.91
C TYR A 556 26.34 13.45 29.04
N ILE A 557 25.80 13.80 30.21
CA ILE A 557 25.66 12.89 31.35
C ILE A 557 24.19 12.49 31.49
N PHE A 558 23.93 11.20 31.63
CA PHE A 558 22.62 10.63 31.93
C PHE A 558 22.62 10.02 33.32
N THR A 559 21.90 10.65 34.26
CA THR A 559 21.75 10.15 35.63
C THR A 559 20.34 10.46 36.17
N LYS A 560 19.97 9.91 37.33
CA LYS A 560 18.69 10.27 37.96
C LYS A 560 18.73 11.72 38.44
N PRO A 561 17.62 12.49 38.34
CA PRO A 561 17.57 13.89 38.75
C PRO A 561 18.08 14.16 40.17
N GLU A 562 17.86 13.22 41.09
CA GLU A 562 18.35 13.29 42.47
C GLU A 562 19.89 13.33 42.62
N TYR A 563 20.64 13.10 41.53
CA TYR A 563 22.11 13.12 41.52
C TYR A 563 22.72 14.26 40.67
N PHE A 564 21.94 15.22 40.18
CA PHE A 564 22.45 16.27 39.29
C PHE A 564 23.50 17.16 39.96
N ASP A 565 23.25 17.53 41.22
CA ASP A 565 24.10 18.40 42.04
C ASP A 565 25.55 17.87 42.20
N PHE A 566 25.78 16.58 41.96
CA PHE A 566 27.11 15.96 42.07
C PHE A 566 27.99 16.12 40.84
N VAL A 567 27.45 16.63 39.73
CA VAL A 567 28.17 16.68 38.43
C VAL A 567 27.87 17.92 37.58
N GLU A 568 26.83 18.69 37.91
CA GLU A 568 26.41 19.89 37.14
C GLU A 568 27.40 21.04 37.14
N ASP A 569 28.24 21.16 38.16
CA ASP A 569 29.23 22.22 38.31
C ASP A 569 30.54 21.93 37.55
N ASN A 570 30.67 20.76 36.92
CA ASN A 570 31.89 20.37 36.24
C ASN A 570 32.02 21.07 34.87
N PRO A 571 33.08 21.87 34.63
CA PRO A 571 33.26 22.63 33.38
C PRO A 571 33.49 21.75 32.14
N SER A 572 33.68 20.44 32.32
CA SER A 572 33.84 19.47 31.22
C SER A 572 32.51 18.91 30.73
N VAL A 573 31.43 19.07 31.51
CA VAL A 573 30.08 18.61 31.16
C VAL A 573 29.43 19.64 30.24
N HIS A 574 28.89 19.17 29.13
CA HIS A 574 28.13 20.01 28.22
C HIS A 574 26.66 20.09 28.64
N LYS A 575 26.05 18.94 28.95
CA LYS A 575 24.64 18.86 29.34
C LYS A 575 24.38 17.66 30.24
N ILE A 576 23.46 17.81 31.19
CA ILE A 576 22.97 16.71 32.04
C ILE A 576 21.51 16.47 31.70
N LEU A 577 21.17 15.21 31.50
CA LEU A 577 19.84 14.77 31.11
C LEU A 577 19.36 13.63 32.03
N PRO A 578 18.04 13.53 32.27
CA PRO A 578 17.50 12.49 33.14
C PRO A 578 17.66 11.10 32.50
N TYR A 579 18.13 10.14 33.29
CA TYR A 579 18.22 8.75 32.88
C TYR A 579 16.84 8.11 32.64
N LYS A 580 16.74 7.29 31.60
CA LYS A 580 15.59 6.42 31.29
C LYS A 580 16.10 5.02 30.97
N LYS A 581 15.34 3.99 31.31
CA LYS A 581 15.71 2.57 31.08
C LYS A 581 16.01 2.24 29.61
N GLU A 582 15.41 2.96 28.67
CA GLU A 582 15.67 2.83 27.23
C GLU A 582 17.13 3.14 26.86
N LEU A 583 17.84 3.92 27.68
CA LEU A 583 19.25 4.27 27.50
C LEU A 583 20.20 3.11 27.79
N ASP A 584 19.74 1.99 28.36
CA ASP A 584 20.58 0.82 28.63
C ASP A 584 21.01 0.10 27.35
N ASN A 585 20.36 0.39 26.22
CA ASN A 585 20.70 -0.20 24.93
C ASN A 585 21.84 0.57 24.25
N THR A 586 23.08 0.15 24.50
CA THR A 586 24.31 0.74 23.92
C THR A 586 24.24 0.95 22.41
N PHE A 587 23.70 -0.01 21.66
CA PHE A 587 23.64 0.06 20.19
C PHE A 587 22.61 1.06 19.67
N SER A 588 21.62 1.43 20.48
CA SER A 588 20.65 2.47 20.13
C SER A 588 21.25 3.88 20.23
N LEU A 589 22.19 4.07 21.16
CA LEU A 589 22.86 5.35 21.40
C LEU A 589 24.13 5.50 20.56
N GLU A 590 24.98 4.48 20.47
CA GLU A 590 26.29 4.53 19.79
C GLU A 590 26.24 4.08 18.32
N GLY A 591 25.14 3.44 17.92
CA GLY A 591 25.03 2.82 16.60
C GLY A 591 25.78 1.49 16.50
N ARG A 592 25.63 0.82 15.35
CA ARG A 592 26.34 -0.44 15.05
C ARG A 592 26.39 -0.67 13.54
N GLY A 593 27.57 -1.01 13.02
CA GLY A 593 27.76 -1.25 11.59
C GLY A 593 27.55 0.03 10.78
N GLY A 594 26.71 0.00 9.73
CA GLY A 594 26.41 1.17 8.89
C GLY A 594 25.37 2.14 9.46
N LYS A 595 24.81 1.86 10.64
CA LYS A 595 23.80 2.71 11.29
C LYS A 595 24.47 3.62 12.32
N LYS A 596 24.41 4.93 12.09
CA LYS A 596 24.87 5.96 13.05
C LYS A 596 23.98 5.98 14.29
N GLY A 597 24.59 6.14 15.46
CA GLY A 597 23.92 6.41 16.73
C GLY A 597 23.69 7.90 16.96
N MET A 598 23.02 8.24 18.06
CA MET A 598 22.87 9.62 18.51
C MET A 598 24.17 10.19 19.10
N PHE A 599 25.09 9.32 19.52
CA PHE A 599 26.37 9.63 20.14
C PHE A 599 27.50 8.89 19.42
N GLU A 600 28.66 9.52 19.33
CA GLU A 600 29.86 8.91 18.72
C GLU A 600 30.52 7.91 19.67
N MET A 601 30.43 8.18 20.98
CA MET A 601 30.84 7.24 22.03
C MET A 601 29.87 7.27 23.20
N VAL A 602 29.58 6.09 23.77
CA VAL A 602 28.70 5.94 24.93
C VAL A 602 29.37 5.11 26.02
N PHE A 603 29.66 5.73 27.15
CA PHE A 603 30.29 5.09 28.29
C PHE A 603 29.26 4.62 29.31
N TYR A 604 29.38 3.37 29.78
CA TYR A 604 28.56 2.79 30.84
C TYR A 604 29.44 2.33 32.02
N PRO A 605 29.93 3.27 32.87
CA PRO A 605 30.87 2.94 33.94
C PRO A 605 30.35 1.89 34.93
N SER A 606 29.03 1.81 35.12
CA SER A 606 28.39 0.92 36.11
C SER A 606 27.90 -0.44 35.56
N VAL A 607 27.98 -0.70 34.25
CA VAL A 607 27.24 -1.82 33.60
C VAL A 607 28.13 -2.75 32.76
N THR A 608 29.46 -2.54 32.75
CA THR A 608 30.38 -3.33 31.90
C THR A 608 30.34 -4.83 32.26
N THR A 609 29.85 -5.67 31.34
CA THR A 609 29.88 -7.15 31.49
C THR A 609 30.19 -7.82 30.15
N GLN A 610 30.53 -9.12 30.18
CA GLN A 610 30.67 -9.91 28.94
C GLN A 610 29.38 -9.98 28.10
N LYS A 611 28.21 -9.68 28.68
CA LYS A 611 26.92 -9.66 27.98
C LYS A 611 26.57 -8.28 27.38
N ASN A 612 27.11 -7.20 27.94
CA ASN A 612 26.88 -5.82 27.50
C ASN A 612 28.24 -5.17 27.17
N PRO A 613 28.73 -5.30 25.92
CA PRO A 613 30.01 -4.74 25.53
C PRO A 613 29.91 -3.22 25.38
N CYS A 614 30.50 -2.47 26.30
CA CYS A 614 30.52 -1.00 26.33
C CYS A 614 31.92 -0.41 26.07
N TYR A 615 32.77 -1.15 25.35
CA TYR A 615 34.14 -0.77 24.98
C TYR A 615 34.32 -0.65 23.46
N ILE A 616 33.23 -0.69 22.69
CA ILE A 616 33.28 -0.81 21.23
C ILE A 616 33.59 0.55 20.59
N HIS A 617 32.87 1.61 20.99
CA HIS A 617 33.17 3.02 20.64
C HIS A 617 33.47 3.26 19.15
N ASN A 618 32.94 2.40 18.27
CA ASN A 618 33.20 2.35 16.84
C ASN A 618 34.69 2.54 16.43
N GLY A 619 35.63 2.10 17.28
CA GLY A 619 37.07 2.28 17.05
C GLY A 619 37.62 3.69 17.28
N LEU A 620 36.83 4.61 17.84
CA LEU A 620 37.22 5.98 18.16
C LEU A 620 37.94 6.11 19.51
N SER A 621 37.92 5.06 20.33
CA SER A 621 38.54 5.05 21.65
C SER A 621 40.07 5.24 21.57
N LYS A 622 40.60 6.25 22.26
CA LYS A 622 42.04 6.46 22.41
C LYS A 622 42.57 5.63 23.58
N ASN A 623 43.46 4.68 23.30
CA ASN A 623 44.19 3.94 24.32
C ASN A 623 45.43 4.73 24.76
N GLN A 624 45.63 4.93 26.06
CA GLN A 624 46.80 5.63 26.61
C GLN A 624 48.09 4.79 26.64
N PHE A 625 48.03 3.49 26.32
CA PHE A 625 49.22 2.66 26.26
C PHE A 625 49.91 2.80 24.91
N SER A 626 51.03 3.53 24.91
CA SER A 626 52.08 3.36 23.90
C SER A 626 52.67 1.97 24.10
N LEU A 627 52.16 0.97 23.37
CA LEU A 627 52.89 -0.29 23.20
C LEU A 627 54.09 0.00 22.28
N LYS A 628 55.21 0.35 22.91
CA LYS A 628 56.53 0.26 22.30
C LYS A 628 57.00 -1.18 22.35
#